data_AF-A0A5M9ZV87-F1
#
_entry.id   AF-A0A5M9ZV87-F1
#
_cell.length_a   1.000
_cell.length_b   1.000
_cell.length_c   1.000
_cell.angle_alpha   90.00
_cell.angle_beta   90.00
_cell.angle_gamma   90.00
#
_symmetry.space_group_name_H-M   'P 1'
#
loop_
_entity.id
_entity.type
_entity.pdbx_description
1 polymer ?
#
loop_
_entity_poly.entity_id
_entity_poly.type
_entity_poly.pdbx_seq_one_letter_code
_entity_poly.pdbx_strand_id
1 'polypeptide(L)'
;MSPFEQSLLMWAITGIASGAIGYLLAWLRGRSRRDTAIDAGVRVLLLCELERQQREMVANGGIADNESKSRAQTVYDAYHQLGGNGHGTAVNDDIQRAPIARKP
;
A
#
# COMPACT_ATOMS: atom_id res chain seq x y z
N MET A 1 -30.77 -46.70 10.04
CA MET A 1 -31.15 -45.34 9.60
C MET A 1 -32.02 -45.47 8.38
N SER A 2 -33.20 -44.84 8.40
CA SER A 2 -34.10 -44.85 7.25
C SER A 2 -33.50 -44.01 6.11
N PRO A 3 -33.81 -44.31 4.82
CA PRO A 3 -33.30 -43.53 3.68
C PRO A 3 -33.70 -42.04 3.73
N PHE A 4 -34.78 -41.72 4.45
CA PHE A 4 -35.20 -40.35 4.73
C PHE A 4 -34.26 -39.63 5.70
N GLU A 5 -33.77 -40.29 6.75
CA GLU A 5 -32.79 -39.73 7.70
C GLU A 5 -31.45 -39.40 7.04
N GLN A 6 -30.96 -40.29 6.15
CA GLN A 6 -29.70 -40.06 5.42
C GLN A 6 -29.80 -38.86 4.47
N SER A 7 -30.93 -38.71 3.80
CA SER A 7 -31.17 -37.56 2.92
C SER A 7 -31.16 -36.28 3.75
N LEU A 8 -31.91 -36.20 4.84
CA LEU A 8 -31.97 -35.01 5.68
C LEU A 8 -30.60 -34.58 6.21
N LEU A 9 -29.76 -35.55 6.60
CA LEU A 9 -28.41 -35.33 7.10
C LEU A 9 -27.48 -34.79 6.00
N MET A 10 -27.61 -35.28 4.76
CA MET A 10 -26.88 -34.74 3.61
C MET A 10 -27.28 -33.29 3.31
N TRP A 11 -28.58 -32.96 3.28
CA TRP A 11 -29.04 -31.58 3.07
C TRP A 11 -28.54 -30.62 4.15
N ALA A 12 -28.53 -31.07 5.41
CA ALA A 12 -27.99 -30.29 6.53
C ALA A 12 -26.48 -30.04 6.38
N ILE A 13 -25.70 -31.09 6.04
CA ILE A 13 -24.25 -30.95 5.81
C ILE A 13 -23.97 -30.04 4.62
N THR A 14 -24.68 -30.19 3.50
CA THR A 14 -24.48 -29.37 2.30
C THR A 14 -24.83 -27.90 2.56
N GLY A 15 -25.90 -27.63 3.33
CA GLY A 15 -26.26 -26.28 3.73
C GLY A 15 -25.19 -25.61 4.61
N ILE A 16 -24.70 -26.33 5.62
CA ILE A 16 -23.65 -25.84 6.51
C ILE A 16 -22.33 -25.65 5.76
N ALA A 17 -21.94 -26.60 4.91
CA ALA A 17 -20.73 -26.51 4.11
C ALA A 17 -20.77 -25.31 3.14
N SER A 18 -21.91 -25.09 2.48
CA SER A 18 -22.09 -23.95 1.58
C SER A 18 -22.04 -22.62 2.33
N GLY A 19 -22.66 -22.55 3.52
CA GLY A 19 -22.60 -21.36 4.38
C GLY A 19 -21.19 -21.05 4.88
N ALA A 20 -20.42 -22.07 5.29
CA ALA A 20 -19.05 -21.92 5.74
C ALA A 20 -18.12 -21.43 4.61
N ILE A 21 -18.26 -21.99 3.40
CA ILE A 21 -17.51 -21.54 2.22
C ILE A 21 -17.87 -20.09 1.87
N GLY A 22 -19.16 -19.75 1.86
CA GLY A 22 -19.63 -18.39 1.59
C GLY A 22 -19.08 -17.38 2.60
N TYR A 23 -19.10 -17.72 3.88
CA TYR A 23 -18.55 -16.89 4.94
C TYR A 23 -17.03 -16.68 4.79
N LEU A 24 -16.28 -17.75 4.50
CA LEU A 24 -14.83 -17.67 4.30
C LEU A 24 -14.48 -16.76 3.12
N LEU A 25 -15.18 -16.89 1.99
CA LEU A 25 -14.99 -16.03 0.83
C LEU A 25 -15.33 -14.57 1.13
N ALA A 26 -16.43 -14.31 1.84
CA ALA A 26 -16.80 -12.96 2.26
C ALA A 26 -15.76 -12.34 3.20
N TRP A 27 -15.22 -13.13 4.13
CA TRP A 27 -14.15 -12.71 5.05
C TRP A 27 -12.85 -12.39 4.31
N LEU A 28 -12.41 -13.24 3.39
CA LEU A 28 -11.22 -13.02 2.55
C LEU A 28 -11.38 -11.75 1.69
N ARG A 29 -12.54 -11.57 1.07
CA ARG A 29 -12.84 -10.37 0.26
C ARG A 29 -12.89 -9.11 1.12
N GLY A 30 -13.43 -9.20 2.34
CA GLY A 30 -13.45 -8.11 3.31
C GLY A 30 -12.05 -7.70 3.77
N ARG A 31 -11.16 -8.69 3.99
CA ARG A 31 -9.77 -8.45 4.34
C ARG A 31 -9.02 -7.75 3.21
N SER A 32 -9.12 -8.29 1.98
CA SER A 32 -8.48 -7.68 0.81
C SER A 32 -8.91 -6.22 0.59
N ARG A 33 -10.19 -5.88 0.79
CA ARG A 33 -10.67 -4.48 0.70
C ARG A 33 -10.05 -3.56 1.76
N ARG A 34 -9.84 -4.05 2.98
CA ARG A 34 -9.17 -3.27 4.03
C ARG A 34 -7.71 -3.05 3.70
N ASP A 35 -7.03 -4.10 3.24
CA ASP A 35 -5.62 -4.01 2.85
C ASP A 35 -5.44 -2.98 1.73
N THR A 36 -6.30 -3.00 0.69
CA THR A 36 -6.28 -1.98 -0.39
C THR A 36 -6.54 -0.56 0.11
N ALA A 37 -7.44 -0.38 1.08
CA ALA A 37 -7.73 0.94 1.65
C ALA A 37 -6.55 1.47 2.48
N ILE A 38 -5.87 0.59 3.22
CA ILE A 38 -4.65 0.90 3.95
C ILE A 38 -3.54 1.27 2.96
N ASP A 39 -3.34 0.48 1.91
CA ASP A 39 -2.33 0.75 0.87
C ASP A 39 -2.54 2.11 0.21
N ALA A 40 -3.79 2.48 -0.09
CA ALA A 40 -4.13 3.80 -0.63
C ALA A 40 -3.79 4.94 0.36
N GLY A 41 -4.09 4.76 1.65
CA GLY A 41 -3.73 5.73 2.68
C GLY A 41 -2.23 5.88 2.86
N VAL A 42 -1.50 4.76 2.93
CA VAL A 42 -0.03 4.74 3.06
C VAL A 42 0.61 5.40 1.85
N ARG A 43 0.11 5.14 0.64
CA ARG A 43 0.58 5.79 -0.58
C ARG A 43 0.46 7.32 -0.50
N VAL A 44 -0.65 7.85 0.03
CA VAL A 44 -0.83 9.29 0.23
C VAL A 44 0.15 9.82 1.26
N LEU A 45 0.35 9.12 2.38
CA LEU A 45 1.31 9.52 3.41
C LEU A 45 2.76 9.56 2.88
N LEU A 46 3.16 8.56 2.10
CA LEU A 46 4.48 8.52 1.47
C LEU A 46 4.66 9.65 0.45
N LEU A 47 3.62 9.99 -0.31
CA LEU A 47 3.66 11.15 -1.20
C LEU A 47 3.81 12.46 -0.42
N CYS A 48 3.04 12.64 0.67
CA CYS A 48 3.18 13.82 1.54
C CYS A 48 4.58 13.92 2.16
N GLU A 49 5.18 12.79 2.54
CA GLU A 49 6.54 12.74 3.06
C GLU A 49 7.58 13.13 1.99
N LEU A 50 7.43 12.63 0.77
CA LEU A 50 8.28 12.99 -0.37
C LEU A 50 8.19 14.50 -0.66
N GLU A 51 6.99 15.06 -0.67
CA GLU A 51 6.76 16.51 -0.81
C GLU A 51 7.35 17.31 0.35
N ARG A 52 7.29 16.80 1.59
CA ARG A 52 7.93 17.43 2.75
C ARG A 52 9.44 17.51 2.55
N GLN A 53 10.08 16.43 2.12
CA GLN A 53 11.53 16.42 1.83
C GLN A 53 11.90 17.42 0.72
N GLN A 54 11.08 17.53 -0.32
CA GLN A 54 11.28 18.54 -1.36
C GLN A 54 11.18 19.96 -0.80
N ARG A 55 10.17 20.25 0.04
CA ARG A 55 10.02 21.58 0.66
C ARG A 55 11.19 21.93 1.57
N GLU A 56 11.70 20.97 2.32
CA GLU A 56 12.90 21.16 3.16
C GLU A 56 14.13 21.45 2.33
N MET A 57 14.31 20.72 1.24
CA MET A 57 15.39 21.00 0.28
C MET A 57 15.27 22.39 -0.34
N VAL A 58 14.06 22.82 -0.73
CA VAL A 58 13.80 24.17 -1.27
C VAL A 58 14.09 25.25 -0.23
N ALA A 59 13.68 25.04 1.03
CA ALA A 59 13.98 25.95 2.14
C ALA A 59 15.49 26.07 2.40
N ASN A 60 16.25 25.00 2.16
CA ASN A 60 17.71 24.96 2.27
C ASN A 60 18.43 25.47 1.00
N GLY A 61 17.75 26.25 0.16
CA GLY A 61 18.34 26.85 -1.04
C GLY A 61 18.39 25.92 -2.26
N GLY A 62 17.58 24.86 -2.27
CA GLY A 62 17.56 23.88 -3.35
C GLY A 62 18.75 22.93 -3.34
N ILE A 63 19.43 22.79 -2.20
CA ILE A 63 20.60 21.93 -2.05
C ILE A 63 20.24 20.74 -1.17
N ALA A 64 20.58 19.53 -1.61
CA ALA A 64 20.36 18.29 -0.86
C ALA A 64 21.69 17.66 -0.46
N ASP A 65 21.72 16.88 0.62
CA ASP A 65 22.84 15.98 0.89
C ASP A 65 22.57 14.57 0.33
N ASN A 66 23.60 13.73 0.25
CA ASN A 66 23.47 12.35 -0.24
C ASN A 66 22.51 11.52 0.61
N GLU A 67 22.45 11.78 1.92
CA GLU A 67 21.56 11.08 2.84
C GLU A 67 20.09 11.39 2.53
N SER A 68 19.76 12.66 2.31
CA SER A 68 18.41 13.11 1.97
C SER A 68 17.97 12.59 0.61
N LYS A 69 18.87 12.53 -0.37
CA LYS A 69 18.61 11.88 -1.67
C LYS A 69 18.33 10.39 -1.55
N SER A 70 19.14 9.67 -0.76
CA SER A 70 18.93 8.24 -0.50
C SER A 70 17.61 7.98 0.24
N ARG A 71 17.29 8.82 1.23
CA ARG A 71 16.04 8.75 1.98
C ARG A 71 14.83 9.00 1.07
N ALA A 72 14.89 10.03 0.21
CA ALA A 72 13.83 10.32 -0.77
C ALA A 72 13.64 9.16 -1.75
N GLN A 73 14.73 8.54 -2.23
CA GLN A 73 14.64 7.35 -3.09
C GLN A 73 13.95 6.19 -2.38
N THR A 74 14.29 5.94 -1.10
CA THR A 74 13.66 4.87 -0.30
C THR A 74 12.15 5.10 -0.14
N VAL A 75 11.74 6.34 0.13
CA VAL A 75 10.32 6.73 0.23
C VAL A 75 9.62 6.56 -1.12
N TYR A 76 10.28 6.96 -2.21
CA TYR A 76 9.76 6.78 -3.56
C TYR A 76 9.61 5.30 -3.94
N ASP A 77 10.56 4.44 -3.62
CA ASP A 77 10.49 3.01 -3.94
C ASP A 77 9.29 2.34 -3.24
N ALA A 78 9.07 2.67 -1.97
CA ALA A 78 7.89 2.22 -1.22
C ALA A 78 6.59 2.78 -1.83
N TYR A 79 6.57 4.05 -2.23
CA TYR A 79 5.44 4.68 -2.90
C TYR A 79 5.11 4.02 -4.24
N HIS A 80 6.13 3.71 -5.05
CA HIS A 80 5.99 3.13 -6.37
C HIS A 80 5.44 1.70 -6.30
N GLN A 81 5.90 0.90 -5.32
CA GLN A 81 5.38 -0.46 -5.07
C GLN A 81 3.88 -0.50 -4.76
N LEU A 82 3.32 0.57 -4.16
CA LEU A 82 1.89 0.71 -3.88
C LEU A 82 1.06 1.23 -5.08
N GLY A 83 1.64 1.24 -6.28
CA GLY A 83 0.97 1.72 -7.50
C GLY A 83 1.07 3.23 -7.68
N GLY A 84 2.25 3.80 -7.41
CA GLY A 84 2.57 5.22 -7.55
C GLY A 84 2.09 5.86 -8.86
N ASN A 85 1.88 7.19 -8.85
CA ASN A 85 1.54 7.99 -10.03
C ASN A 85 2.75 8.80 -10.50
N GLY A 86 2.66 9.36 -11.70
CA GLY A 86 3.74 10.18 -12.29
C GLY A 86 4.08 11.46 -11.51
N HIS A 87 3.19 11.94 -10.63
CA HIS A 87 3.46 13.11 -9.78
C HIS A 87 4.55 12.81 -8.74
N GLY A 88 4.43 11.68 -8.02
CA GLY A 88 5.47 11.27 -7.07
C GLY A 88 6.82 10.99 -7.73
N THR A 89 6.82 10.51 -8.98
CA THR A 89 8.03 10.34 -9.79
C THR A 89 8.68 11.68 -10.11
N ALA A 90 7.90 12.68 -10.53
CA ALA A 90 8.43 14.01 -10.80
C ALA A 90 9.04 14.66 -9.55
N VAL A 91 8.38 14.53 -8.41
CA VAL A 91 8.89 15.06 -7.13
C VAL A 91 10.20 14.38 -6.72
N ASN A 92 10.31 13.05 -6.84
CA ASN A 92 11.58 12.36 -6.52
C ASN A 92 12.68 12.79 -7.49
N ASP A 93 12.39 12.86 -8.80
CA ASP A 93 13.34 13.32 -9.81
C ASP A 93 13.90 14.71 -9.50
N ASP A 94 13.04 15.64 -9.06
CA ASP A 94 13.45 16.99 -8.66
C ASP A 94 14.42 16.95 -7.47
N ILE A 95 14.15 16.09 -6.48
CA ILE A 95 15.05 15.90 -5.33
C ILE A 95 16.39 15.27 -5.77
N GLN A 96 16.36 14.27 -6.66
CA GLN A 96 17.57 13.61 -7.14
C GLN A 96 18.45 14.53 -8.00
N ARG A 97 17.85 15.44 -8.77
CA ARG A 97 18.56 16.42 -9.60
C ARG A 97 19.11 17.61 -8.83
N ALA A 98 18.68 17.82 -7.59
CA ALA A 98 19.14 18.94 -6.78
C ALA A 98 20.68 18.93 -6.59
N PRO A 99 21.36 20.08 -6.64
CA PRO A 99 22.78 20.20 -6.30
C PRO A 99 23.10 19.57 -4.93
N ILE A 100 24.28 18.93 -4.83
CA ILE A 100 24.69 18.26 -3.59
C ILE A 100 25.52 19.22 -2.72
N ALA A 101 25.08 19.47 -1.50
CA ALA A 101 25.92 20.08 -0.48
C ALA A 101 26.96 19.04 -0.06
N ARG A 102 28.22 19.26 -0.42
CA ARG A 102 29.32 18.55 0.22
C ARG A 102 29.45 19.11 1.64
N LYS A 103 29.02 18.36 2.66
CA LYS A 103 29.38 18.69 4.04
C LYS A 103 30.92 18.69 4.13
N PRO A 104 31.53 19.75 4.70
CA PRO A 104 32.97 19.80 4.93
C PRO A 104 33.42 18.74 5.95
#